data_AF-A0A9W9ZGJ0-F1
#
_entry.id   AF-A0A9W9ZGJ0-F1
#
_cell.length_a   1.000
_cell.length_b   1.000
_cell.length_c   1.000
_cell.angle_alpha   90.00
_cell.angle_beta   90.00
_cell.angle_gamma   90.00
#
_symmetry.space_group_name_H-M   'P 1'
#
loop_
_entity.id
_entity.type
_entity.pdbx_description
1 polymer ?
#
loop_
_entity_poly.entity_id
_entity_poly.type
_entity_poly.pdbx_seq_one_letter_code
_entity_poly.pdbx_strand_id
1 'polypeptide(L)'
;MSGGRVKYVCDQDKSVLVNNFEKRGWVPCAEDEDWNFYWASVQTVRAIFNVETGYRLGDDQVINHFPNHYELTRKDMMMKNIKRYRKDLDKEGNPVAEKDELGRYLHLDFIPVTFILPADYNLFVEEFRKNPSSTWIMKPTNKSQGKGIFLINRLSQLKKWSKDSRGTPLVHPGGKDAYVISRYIDNPLLIGGKKFDLRIYVLVTSYRPLKCYLYKLGFCRFLYSPVQCKSQ
;
A
#
# COMPACT_ATOMS: atom_id res chain seq x y z
N MET A 1 -26.83 -19.21 16.72
CA MET A 1 -26.65 -19.41 15.26
C MET A 1 -27.14 -20.80 14.94
N SER A 2 -28.29 -20.92 14.29
CA SER A 2 -28.88 -22.20 13.89
C SER A 2 -27.96 -22.93 12.92
N GLY A 3 -27.75 -24.24 13.13
CA GLY A 3 -26.68 -25.05 12.54
C GLY A 3 -26.78 -25.37 11.04
N GLY A 4 -26.71 -24.36 10.18
CA GLY A 4 -26.41 -24.50 8.75
C GLY A 4 -24.91 -24.57 8.47
N ARG A 5 -24.50 -25.25 7.40
CA ARG A 5 -23.12 -25.18 6.89
C ARG A 5 -22.89 -23.78 6.32
N VAL A 6 -21.71 -23.20 6.59
CA VAL A 6 -21.30 -21.89 6.04
C VAL A 6 -21.23 -21.98 4.52
N LYS A 7 -21.89 -21.06 3.84
CA LYS A 7 -21.84 -20.91 2.39
C LYS A 7 -20.84 -19.84 1.98
N TYR A 8 -20.07 -20.08 0.92
CA TYR A 8 -19.08 -19.14 0.43
C TYR A 8 -19.18 -18.87 -1.06
N VAL A 9 -18.78 -17.65 -1.42
CA VAL A 9 -18.57 -17.20 -2.80
C VAL A 9 -17.10 -16.80 -2.96
N CYS A 10 -16.49 -17.14 -4.10
CA CYS A 10 -15.13 -16.70 -4.41
C CYS A 10 -15.02 -16.37 -5.90
N ASP A 11 -14.80 -15.09 -6.23
CA ASP A 11 -14.65 -14.60 -7.60
C ASP A 11 -13.18 -14.65 -8.10
N GLN A 12 -12.32 -15.32 -7.34
CA GLN A 12 -10.92 -15.55 -7.67
C GLN A 12 -10.63 -17.04 -7.69
N ASP A 13 -10.16 -17.52 -8.83
CA ASP A 13 -9.67 -18.90 -8.93
C ASP A 13 -8.31 -19.03 -8.22
N LYS A 14 -8.37 -19.29 -6.91
CA LYS A 14 -7.20 -19.55 -6.08
C LYS A 14 -7.41 -20.84 -5.30
N SER A 15 -6.79 -21.91 -5.80
CA SER A 15 -6.82 -23.24 -5.20
C SER A 15 -6.55 -23.24 -3.69
N VAL A 16 -5.64 -22.40 -3.20
CA VAL A 16 -5.34 -22.30 -1.76
C VAL A 16 -6.56 -21.87 -0.94
N LEU A 17 -7.42 -20.97 -1.46
CA LEU A 17 -8.62 -20.52 -0.76
C LEU A 17 -9.71 -21.57 -0.82
N VAL A 18 -10.01 -22.07 -2.02
CA VAL A 18 -11.04 -23.10 -2.25
C VAL A 18 -10.77 -24.34 -1.41
N ASN A 19 -9.54 -24.87 -1.47
CA ASN A 19 -9.12 -26.01 -0.65
C ASN A 19 -9.24 -25.74 0.86
N ASN A 20 -9.12 -24.48 1.29
CA ASN A 20 -9.23 -24.08 2.69
C ASN A 20 -10.69 -24.04 3.16
N PHE A 21 -11.60 -23.57 2.30
CA PHE A 21 -13.04 -23.57 2.53
C PHE A 21 -13.60 -25.00 2.55
N GLU A 22 -13.23 -25.82 1.56
CA GLU A 22 -13.64 -27.23 1.47
C GLU A 22 -13.17 -28.02 2.70
N LYS A 23 -11.93 -27.83 3.15
CA LYS A 23 -11.41 -28.46 4.39
C LYS A 23 -12.17 -28.07 5.65
N ARG A 24 -12.89 -26.94 5.65
CA ARG A 24 -13.77 -26.51 6.75
C ARG A 24 -15.20 -27.00 6.60
N GLY A 25 -15.50 -27.75 5.53
CA GLY A 25 -16.85 -28.19 5.20
C GLY A 25 -17.78 -27.05 4.75
N TRP A 26 -17.21 -25.93 4.28
CA TRP A 26 -17.99 -24.83 3.71
C TRP A 26 -18.50 -25.24 2.32
N VAL A 27 -19.66 -24.72 1.95
CA VAL A 27 -20.36 -25.08 0.71
C VAL A 27 -20.23 -23.92 -0.29
N PRO A 28 -19.78 -24.15 -1.53
CA PRO A 28 -19.78 -23.10 -2.55
C PRO A 28 -21.23 -22.76 -2.93
N CYS A 29 -21.50 -21.49 -3.21
CA CYS A 29 -22.77 -21.01 -3.75
C CYS A 29 -22.55 -19.94 -4.82
N ALA A 30 -23.59 -19.63 -5.58
CA ALA A 30 -23.56 -18.55 -6.57
C ALA A 30 -23.66 -17.16 -5.89
N GLU A 31 -23.34 -16.10 -6.63
CA GLU A 31 -23.35 -14.72 -6.14
C GLU A 31 -24.76 -14.19 -5.82
N ASP A 32 -25.77 -14.69 -6.53
CA ASP A 32 -27.19 -14.36 -6.39
C ASP A 32 -27.92 -15.22 -5.36
N GLU A 33 -27.24 -16.21 -4.77
CA GLU A 33 -27.76 -17.03 -3.68
C GLU A 33 -27.48 -16.39 -2.30
N ASP A 34 -28.15 -16.92 -1.27
CA ASP A 34 -27.86 -16.59 0.12
C ASP A 34 -26.49 -17.15 0.54
N TRP A 35 -25.53 -16.27 0.84
CA TRP A 35 -24.14 -16.58 1.20
C TRP A 35 -23.73 -15.95 2.53
N ASN A 36 -22.79 -16.58 3.24
CA ASN A 36 -22.27 -16.05 4.52
C ASN A 36 -20.88 -15.41 4.37
N PHE A 37 -20.04 -15.94 3.48
CA PHE A 37 -18.67 -15.43 3.28
C PHE A 37 -18.34 -15.22 1.81
N TYR A 38 -18.03 -13.97 1.42
CA TYR A 38 -17.57 -13.65 0.08
C TYR A 38 -16.08 -13.30 0.09
N TRP A 39 -15.25 -14.17 -0.48
CA TRP A 39 -13.90 -13.79 -0.89
C TRP A 39 -13.94 -13.08 -2.23
N ALA A 40 -14.09 -11.76 -2.19
CA ALA A 40 -14.29 -10.93 -3.36
C ALA A 40 -13.00 -10.28 -3.87
N SER A 41 -13.00 -9.95 -5.15
CA SER A 41 -12.01 -9.13 -5.82
C SER A 41 -12.21 -7.66 -5.49
N VAL A 42 -11.17 -6.85 -5.74
CA VAL A 42 -11.24 -5.40 -5.49
C VAL A 42 -12.34 -4.74 -6.32
N GLN A 43 -12.60 -5.23 -7.53
CA GLN A 43 -13.66 -4.74 -8.40
C GLN A 43 -15.03 -5.02 -7.79
N THR A 44 -15.27 -6.26 -7.37
CA THR A 44 -16.52 -6.68 -6.74
C THR A 44 -16.79 -5.93 -5.43
N VAL A 45 -15.77 -5.80 -4.57
CA VAL A 45 -15.85 -5.02 -3.32
C VAL A 45 -16.28 -3.58 -3.60
N ARG A 46 -15.76 -2.95 -4.67
CA ARG A 46 -16.15 -1.59 -5.04
C ARG A 46 -17.59 -1.50 -5.52
N ALA A 47 -18.08 -2.51 -6.24
CA ALA A 47 -19.48 -2.56 -6.68
C ALA A 47 -20.43 -2.76 -5.49
N ILE A 48 -20.09 -3.68 -4.58
CA ILE A 48 -20.85 -3.97 -3.35
C ILE A 48 -20.98 -2.75 -2.46
N PHE A 49 -19.89 -1.99 -2.26
CA PHE A 49 -19.90 -0.79 -1.42
C PHE A 49 -20.20 0.51 -2.20
N ASN A 50 -20.62 0.45 -3.47
CA ASN A 50 -21.03 1.64 -4.19
C ASN A 50 -22.36 2.15 -3.61
N VAL A 51 -22.40 3.43 -3.22
CA VAL A 51 -23.60 4.04 -2.63
C VAL A 51 -24.77 4.04 -3.62
N GLU A 52 -24.50 4.11 -4.92
CA GLU A 52 -25.51 4.11 -5.98
C GLU A 52 -26.24 2.78 -6.13
N THR A 53 -25.60 1.65 -5.76
CA THR A 53 -26.26 0.34 -5.83
C THR A 53 -27.22 0.13 -4.65
N GLY A 54 -27.09 0.93 -3.58
CA GLY A 54 -27.91 0.82 -2.37
C GLY A 54 -27.72 -0.49 -1.59
N TYR A 55 -26.78 -1.34 -2.00
CA TYR A 55 -26.58 -2.66 -1.42
C TYR A 55 -26.02 -2.56 0.00
N ARG A 56 -26.57 -3.38 0.91
CA ARG A 56 -26.12 -3.49 2.30
C ARG A 56 -25.96 -4.96 2.65
N LEU A 57 -24.84 -5.27 3.28
CA LEU A 57 -24.56 -6.61 3.78
C LEU A 57 -25.54 -6.96 4.91
N GLY A 58 -26.00 -8.21 4.92
CA GLY A 58 -26.72 -8.80 6.05
C GLY A 58 -25.82 -8.99 7.28
N ASP A 59 -26.44 -9.19 8.44
CA ASP A 59 -25.72 -9.35 9.71
C ASP A 59 -24.84 -10.61 9.78
N ASP A 60 -25.14 -11.60 8.94
CA ASP A 60 -24.42 -12.87 8.82
C ASP A 60 -23.47 -12.90 7.60
N GLN A 61 -23.36 -11.81 6.87
CA GLN A 61 -22.53 -11.67 5.68
C GLN A 61 -21.18 -11.03 5.99
N VAL A 62 -20.11 -11.69 5.55
CA VAL A 62 -18.72 -11.23 5.74
C VAL A 62 -18.00 -11.19 4.40
N ILE A 63 -17.25 -10.11 4.17
CA ILE A 63 -16.41 -9.92 2.99
C ILE A 63 -14.95 -9.67 3.40
N ASN A 64 -14.01 -10.09 2.56
CA ASN A 64 -12.57 -10.04 2.81
C ASN A 64 -11.92 -8.63 2.69
N HIS A 65 -12.70 -7.57 2.52
CA HIS A 65 -12.21 -6.20 2.39
C HIS A 65 -13.10 -5.20 3.12
N PHE A 66 -12.47 -4.22 3.78
CA PHE A 66 -13.20 -3.07 4.28
C PHE A 66 -13.50 -2.06 3.16
N PRO A 67 -14.60 -1.29 3.29
CA PRO A 67 -14.84 -0.14 2.43
C PRO A 67 -13.66 0.83 2.51
N ASN A 68 -13.34 1.47 1.40
CA ASN A 68 -12.21 2.40 1.29
C ASN A 68 -10.83 1.80 1.63
N HIS A 69 -10.64 0.47 1.49
CA HIS A 69 -9.33 -0.19 1.70
C HIS A 69 -8.15 0.45 0.95
N TYR A 70 -8.42 1.19 -0.14
CA TYR A 70 -7.42 1.89 -0.92
C TYR A 70 -6.73 3.02 -0.14
N GLU A 71 -7.33 3.52 0.94
CA GLU A 71 -6.75 4.54 1.83
C GLU A 71 -5.43 4.11 2.46
N LEU A 72 -5.28 2.81 2.73
CA LEU A 72 -4.05 2.22 3.27
C LEU A 72 -3.24 1.46 2.23
N THR A 73 -3.84 1.01 1.12
CA THR A 73 -3.14 0.14 0.15
C THR A 73 -2.59 0.89 -1.06
N ARG A 74 -3.13 2.07 -1.40
CA ARG A 74 -2.54 2.96 -2.43
C ARG A 74 -1.43 3.82 -1.83
N LYS A 75 -0.32 3.95 -2.55
CA LYS A 75 0.89 4.62 -2.03
C LYS A 75 0.67 6.12 -1.75
N ASP A 76 -0.04 6.81 -2.63
CA ASP A 76 -0.40 8.23 -2.45
C ASP A 76 -1.35 8.42 -1.27
N MET A 77 -2.39 7.59 -1.16
CA MET A 77 -3.36 7.71 -0.06
C MET A 77 -2.74 7.37 1.29
N MET A 78 -1.93 6.31 1.36
CA MET A 78 -1.14 5.99 2.56
C MET A 78 -0.30 7.20 3.00
N MET A 79 0.44 7.81 2.08
CA MET A 79 1.27 8.97 2.41
C MET A 79 0.46 10.19 2.84
N LYS A 80 -0.69 10.48 2.21
CA LYS A 80 -1.59 11.56 2.63
C LYS A 80 -2.13 11.31 4.04
N ASN A 81 -2.53 10.08 4.33
CA ASN A 81 -3.08 9.69 5.62
C ASN A 81 -2.03 9.76 6.75
N ILE A 82 -0.80 9.33 6.50
CA ILE A 82 0.31 9.49 7.46
C ILE A 82 0.65 10.96 7.69
N LYS A 83 0.71 11.79 6.64
CA LYS A 83 0.96 13.23 6.78
C LYS A 83 -0.14 13.90 7.63
N ARG A 84 -1.40 13.53 7.40
CA ARG A 84 -2.54 14.01 8.19
C ARG A 84 -2.44 13.55 9.65
N TYR A 85 -2.20 12.26 9.87
CA TYR A 85 -2.06 11.67 11.21
C TYR A 85 -0.97 12.36 12.04
N ARG A 86 0.23 12.54 11.47
CA ARG A 86 1.33 13.28 12.12
C ARG A 86 0.92 14.72 12.49
N LYS A 87 0.27 15.44 11.58
CA LYS A 87 -0.19 16.83 11.80
C LYS A 87 -1.25 16.91 12.90
N ASP A 88 -2.15 15.94 12.97
CA ASP A 88 -3.19 15.94 13.99
C ASP A 88 -2.60 15.64 15.37
N LEU A 89 -1.68 14.68 15.47
CA LEU A 89 -0.94 14.41 16.71
C LEU A 89 -0.10 15.61 17.18
N ASP A 90 0.55 16.33 16.26
CA ASP A 90 1.28 17.58 16.56
C ASP A 90 0.36 18.62 17.22
N LYS A 91 -0.85 18.82 16.67
CA LYS A 91 -1.83 19.79 17.20
C LYS A 91 -2.36 19.38 18.58
N GLU A 92 -2.51 18.09 18.80
CA GLU A 92 -2.97 17.53 20.08
C GLU A 92 -1.87 17.52 21.15
N GLY A 93 -0.62 17.85 20.78
CA GLY A 93 0.53 17.74 21.70
C GLY A 93 0.79 16.30 22.12
N ASN A 94 0.45 15.33 21.26
CA ASN A 94 0.58 13.92 21.59
C ASN A 94 2.06 13.51 21.68
N PRO A 95 2.52 12.83 22.75
CA PRO A 95 3.91 12.42 22.91
C PRO A 95 4.46 11.59 21.73
N VAL A 96 3.61 10.86 21.01
CA VAL A 96 4.03 10.09 19.82
C VAL A 96 4.54 11.00 18.69
N ALA A 97 4.13 12.28 18.66
CA ALA A 97 4.59 13.27 17.70
C ALA A 97 5.84 14.03 18.15
N GLU A 98 6.49 13.64 19.25
CA GLU A 98 7.74 14.26 19.71
C GLU A 98 8.79 14.28 18.60
N LYS A 99 9.54 15.38 18.54
CA LYS A 99 10.58 15.64 17.54
C LYS A 99 11.91 15.96 18.21
N ASP A 100 13.00 15.57 17.55
CA ASP A 100 14.33 16.02 17.92
C ASP A 100 14.59 17.49 17.54
N GLU A 101 15.76 18.01 17.91
CA GLU A 101 16.22 19.38 17.61
C GLU A 101 16.27 19.70 16.11
N LEU A 102 16.30 18.67 15.25
CA LEU A 102 16.32 18.79 13.80
C LEU A 102 14.90 18.68 13.19
N GLY A 103 13.87 18.58 14.02
CA GLY A 103 12.46 18.48 13.62
C GLY A 103 12.04 17.10 13.12
N ARG A 104 12.84 16.05 13.36
CA ARG A 104 12.51 14.66 12.97
C ARG A 104 11.71 14.00 14.08
N TYR A 105 10.63 13.31 13.70
CA TYR A 105 9.81 12.57 14.66
C TYR A 105 10.63 11.46 15.33
N LEU A 106 10.52 11.31 16.65
CA LEU A 106 11.22 10.26 17.41
C LEU A 106 10.53 8.89 17.29
N HIS A 107 9.20 8.87 17.28
CA HIS A 107 8.41 7.62 17.28
C HIS A 107 7.73 7.31 15.94
N LEU A 108 7.75 8.27 15.02
CA LEU A 108 7.09 8.16 13.71
C LEU A 108 8.08 8.21 12.55
N ASP A 109 9.36 7.90 12.73
CA ASP A 109 10.42 7.95 11.70
C ASP A 109 10.45 6.74 10.74
N PHE A 110 9.58 5.75 10.94
CA PHE A 110 9.52 4.51 10.16
C PHE A 110 9.09 4.66 8.68
N ILE A 111 8.80 5.89 8.22
CA ILE A 111 8.42 6.17 6.83
C ILE A 111 9.45 7.13 6.23
N PRO A 112 10.15 6.74 5.15
CA PRO A 112 11.10 7.61 4.47
C PRO A 112 10.44 8.89 3.97
N VAL A 113 11.22 9.97 3.88
CA VAL A 113 10.77 11.24 3.28
C VAL A 113 10.20 10.98 1.90
N THR A 114 8.93 11.36 1.70
CA THR A 114 8.17 10.98 0.50
C THR A 114 7.27 12.12 0.03
N PHE A 115 7.23 12.32 -1.28
CA PHE A 115 6.46 13.35 -1.98
C PHE A 115 5.58 12.73 -3.06
N ILE A 116 4.45 13.36 -3.36
CA ILE A 116 3.48 12.92 -4.37
C ILE A 116 3.57 13.83 -5.59
N LEU A 117 4.02 13.28 -6.72
CA LEU A 117 4.18 14.03 -7.97
C LEU A 117 2.90 13.94 -8.83
N PRO A 118 2.53 15.04 -9.52
CA PRO A 118 3.27 16.30 -9.67
C PRO A 118 3.05 17.34 -8.55
N ALA A 119 2.09 17.13 -7.64
CA ALA A 119 1.67 18.13 -6.65
C ALA A 119 2.81 18.64 -5.76
N ASP A 120 3.67 17.75 -5.27
CA ASP A 120 4.77 18.05 -4.35
C ASP A 120 6.10 18.30 -5.10
N TYR A 121 6.10 18.59 -6.42
CA TYR A 121 7.34 18.68 -7.20
C TYR A 121 8.31 19.74 -6.66
N ASN A 122 7.84 20.94 -6.34
CA ASN A 122 8.70 22.02 -5.85
C ASN A 122 9.31 21.66 -4.48
N LEU A 123 8.50 21.12 -3.57
CA LEU A 123 8.94 20.64 -2.26
C LEU A 123 10.02 19.54 -2.39
N PHE A 124 9.83 18.60 -3.32
CA PHE A 124 10.84 17.59 -3.62
C PHE A 124 12.14 18.22 -4.14
N VAL A 125 12.07 19.20 -5.05
CA VAL A 125 13.26 19.85 -5.61
C VAL A 125 14.04 20.61 -4.52
N GLU A 126 13.35 21.29 -3.61
CA GLU A 126 13.96 21.94 -2.45
C GLU A 126 14.67 20.94 -1.55
N GLU A 127 14.01 19.84 -1.21
CA GLU A 127 14.60 18.79 -0.37
C GLU A 127 15.80 18.11 -1.04
N PHE A 128 15.70 17.83 -2.35
CA PHE A 128 16.81 17.26 -3.12
C PHE A 128 18.04 18.18 -3.13
N ARG A 129 17.84 19.50 -3.21
CA ARG A 129 18.95 20.48 -3.21
C ARG A 129 19.71 20.53 -1.89
N LYS A 130 19.07 20.22 -0.76
CA LYS A 130 19.75 20.13 0.55
C LYS A 130 20.76 18.98 0.59
N ASN A 131 20.49 17.89 -0.13
CA ASN A 131 21.40 16.74 -0.21
C ASN A 131 21.46 16.18 -1.65
N PRO A 132 22.24 16.79 -2.56
CA PRO A 132 22.24 16.40 -3.98
C PRO A 132 22.79 15.00 -4.26
N SER A 133 23.52 14.37 -3.34
CA SER A 133 24.01 12.99 -3.47
C SER A 133 22.94 11.95 -3.09
N SER A 134 21.79 12.40 -2.61
CA SER A 134 20.66 11.55 -2.27
C SER A 134 20.15 10.74 -3.47
N THR A 135 19.97 9.43 -3.24
CA THR A 135 19.21 8.57 -4.14
C THR A 135 17.75 8.51 -3.69
N TRP A 136 16.84 8.54 -4.66
CA TRP A 136 15.40 8.48 -4.48
C TRP A 136 14.83 7.39 -5.37
N ILE A 137 13.72 6.80 -4.93
CA ILE A 137 12.99 5.77 -5.66
C ILE A 137 11.64 6.32 -6.09
N MET A 138 11.37 6.24 -7.39
CA MET A 138 10.09 6.58 -7.99
C MET A 138 9.24 5.34 -8.14
N LYS A 139 7.97 5.43 -7.76
CA LYS A 139 7.01 4.33 -7.85
C LYS A 139 5.66 4.87 -8.36
N PRO A 140 5.00 4.20 -9.32
CA PRO A 140 3.65 4.56 -9.69
C PRO A 140 2.70 4.29 -8.50
N THR A 141 1.73 5.17 -8.31
CA THR A 141 0.77 5.11 -7.20
C THR A 141 -0.07 3.82 -7.24
N ASN A 142 -0.61 3.50 -8.42
CA ASN A 142 -1.60 2.44 -8.62
C ASN A 142 -1.05 1.14 -9.25
N LYS A 143 0.28 1.00 -9.39
CA LYS A 143 0.92 -0.22 -9.93
C LYS A 143 1.61 -1.04 -8.84
N SER A 144 1.79 -2.33 -9.11
CA SER A 144 2.42 -3.31 -8.21
C SER A 144 3.52 -4.11 -8.95
N GLN A 145 4.11 -5.10 -8.28
CA GLN A 145 5.11 -6.03 -8.86
C GLN A 145 6.40 -5.38 -9.39
N GLY A 146 6.76 -4.18 -8.91
CA GLY A 146 7.97 -3.49 -9.36
C GLY A 146 7.85 -2.79 -10.71
N LYS A 147 6.70 -2.90 -11.39
CA LYS A 147 6.50 -2.28 -12.70
C LYS A 147 6.51 -0.76 -12.60
N GLY A 148 7.35 -0.12 -13.43
CA GLY A 148 7.51 1.34 -13.47
C GLY A 148 8.31 1.93 -12.31
N ILE A 149 9.00 1.11 -11.52
CA ILE A 149 9.89 1.60 -10.45
C ILE A 149 11.26 1.92 -11.06
N PHE A 150 11.82 3.09 -10.70
CA PHE A 150 13.18 3.46 -11.07
C PHE A 150 13.82 4.34 -10.00
N LEU A 151 15.15 4.38 -10.00
CA LEU A 151 15.92 5.24 -9.11
C LEU A 151 16.26 6.55 -9.81
N ILE A 152 16.29 7.63 -9.04
CA ILE A 152 16.84 8.90 -9.46
C ILE A 152 17.89 9.37 -8.47
N ASN A 153 19.00 9.88 -9.00
CA ASN A 153 20.08 10.50 -8.23
C ASN A 153 20.51 11.84 -8.84
N ARG A 154 19.84 12.29 -9.90
CA ARG A 154 20.05 13.60 -10.53
C ARG A 154 18.71 14.18 -10.95
N LEU A 155 18.48 15.47 -10.70
CA LEU A 155 17.24 16.16 -11.13
C LEU A 155 17.01 16.10 -12.64
N SER A 156 18.07 16.00 -13.44
CA SER A 156 17.98 15.85 -14.90
C SER A 156 17.25 14.57 -15.32
N GLN A 157 17.39 13.47 -14.57
CA GLN A 157 16.68 12.21 -14.83
C GLN A 157 15.16 12.39 -14.66
N LEU A 158 14.74 13.10 -13.61
CA LEU A 158 13.32 13.41 -13.37
C LEU A 158 12.76 14.30 -14.48
N LYS A 159 13.51 15.33 -14.90
CA LYS A 159 13.12 16.19 -16.03
C LYS A 159 12.96 15.37 -17.31
N LYS A 160 13.95 14.53 -17.63
CA LYS A 160 13.91 13.65 -18.82
C LYS A 160 12.67 12.74 -18.79
N TRP A 161 12.44 12.03 -17.68
CA TRP A 161 11.26 11.19 -17.49
C TRP A 161 9.95 11.98 -17.72
N SER A 162 9.85 13.19 -17.17
CA SER A 162 8.68 14.05 -17.38
C SER A 162 8.53 14.53 -18.82
N LYS A 163 9.62 14.63 -19.60
CA LYS A 163 9.57 15.01 -21.02
C LYS A 163 9.21 13.83 -21.92
N ASP A 164 9.82 12.67 -21.70
CA ASP A 164 9.62 11.45 -22.49
C ASP A 164 8.18 10.93 -22.33
N SER A 165 7.59 11.12 -21.15
CA SER A 165 6.17 10.84 -20.90
C SER A 165 5.19 11.76 -21.65
N ARG A 166 5.68 12.77 -22.40
CA ARG A 166 4.85 13.66 -23.26
C ARG A 166 4.74 13.15 -24.71
N GLY A 167 5.34 12.01 -25.05
CA GLY A 167 5.29 11.41 -26.39
C GLY A 167 4.07 10.51 -26.66
N THR A 168 3.24 10.23 -25.65
CA THR A 168 1.92 9.62 -25.81
C THR A 168 0.86 10.71 -25.86
N PRO A 169 -0.05 10.74 -26.87
CA PRO A 169 -0.99 11.82 -27.08
C PRO A 169 -1.74 12.19 -25.79
N LEU A 170 -1.72 13.49 -25.51
CA LEU A 170 -2.51 14.13 -24.48
C LEU A 170 -4.00 13.78 -24.72
N VAL A 171 -4.73 13.57 -23.62
CA VAL A 171 -6.17 13.26 -23.54
C VAL A 171 -6.52 11.75 -23.54
N HIS A 172 -6.22 11.09 -22.42
CA HIS A 172 -7.34 10.56 -21.64
C HIS A 172 -7.78 11.67 -20.68
N PRO A 173 -9.08 11.91 -20.48
CA PRO A 173 -9.60 12.87 -19.51
C PRO A 173 -9.42 12.37 -18.05
N GLY A 174 -8.20 11.95 -17.69
CA GLY A 174 -7.89 11.26 -16.42
C GLY A 174 -6.48 11.45 -15.87
N GLY A 175 -5.66 12.36 -16.42
CA GLY A 175 -4.41 12.82 -15.81
C GLY A 175 -3.20 11.87 -15.94
N LYS A 176 -2.00 12.42 -15.71
CA LYS A 176 -0.74 11.66 -15.64
C LYS A 176 -0.87 10.53 -14.60
N ASP A 177 -0.25 9.37 -14.85
CA ASP A 177 -0.02 8.40 -13.78
C ASP A 177 0.66 9.13 -12.61
N ALA A 178 0.00 9.22 -11.46
CA ALA A 178 0.60 9.85 -10.28
C ALA A 178 1.73 8.97 -9.75
N TYR A 179 2.83 9.58 -9.33
CA TYR A 179 3.99 8.88 -8.76
C TYR A 179 4.21 9.32 -7.33
N VAL A 180 4.69 8.39 -6.50
CA VAL A 180 5.36 8.73 -5.25
C VAL A 180 6.85 8.69 -5.47
N ILE A 181 7.54 9.69 -4.95
CA ILE A 181 9.00 9.74 -4.90
C ILE A 181 9.43 9.71 -3.43
N SER A 182 10.27 8.76 -3.08
CA SER A 182 10.64 8.46 -1.68
C SER A 182 12.15 8.36 -1.55
N ARG A 183 12.72 8.83 -0.44
CA ARG A 183 14.16 8.72 -0.16
C ARG A 183 14.52 7.23 -0.16
N TYR A 184 15.51 6.86 -0.95
CA TYR A 184 15.98 5.47 -1.00
C TYR A 184 16.79 5.16 0.27
N ILE A 185 16.48 4.04 0.92
CA ILE A 185 17.27 3.52 2.04
C ILE A 185 18.54 2.90 1.46
N ASP A 186 19.64 3.63 1.64
CA ASP A 186 20.97 3.37 1.11
C ASP A 186 21.76 2.36 1.95
N ASN A 187 21.55 2.31 3.26
CA ASN A 187 22.14 1.32 4.15
C ASN A 187 21.10 0.33 4.72
N PRO A 188 20.49 -0.56 3.90
CA PRO A 188 19.58 -1.57 4.39
C PRO A 188 20.34 -2.68 5.12
N LEU A 189 19.69 -3.35 6.08
CA LEU A 189 20.19 -4.60 6.63
C LEU A 189 20.38 -5.63 5.51
N LEU A 190 21.55 -6.27 5.49
CA LEU A 190 21.91 -7.31 4.53
C LEU A 190 22.04 -8.65 5.24
N ILE A 191 21.60 -9.72 4.60
CA ILE A 191 21.85 -11.10 5.05
C ILE A 191 22.61 -11.79 3.91
N GLY A 192 23.82 -12.28 4.21
CA GLY A 192 24.70 -12.85 3.18
C GLY A 192 25.04 -11.88 2.05
N GLY A 193 25.17 -10.58 2.35
CA GLY A 193 25.43 -9.53 1.36
C GLY A 193 24.24 -9.19 0.45
N LYS A 194 23.05 -9.76 0.69
CA LYS A 194 21.85 -9.54 -0.12
C LYS A 194 20.84 -8.68 0.64
N LYS A 195 20.28 -7.69 -0.06
CA LYS A 195 19.13 -6.93 0.40
C LYS A 195 17.88 -7.81 0.32
N PHE A 196 16.99 -7.66 1.29
CA PHE A 196 15.71 -8.36 1.32
C PHE A 196 14.58 -7.41 1.75
N ASP A 197 13.35 -7.84 1.53
CA ASP A 197 12.16 -7.23 2.13
C ASP A 197 11.37 -8.27 2.93
N LEU A 198 10.64 -7.80 3.95
CA LEU A 198 9.80 -8.62 4.81
C LEU A 198 8.35 -8.58 4.34
N ARG A 199 7.74 -9.74 4.15
CA ARG A 199 6.29 -9.88 4.05
C ARG A 199 5.72 -10.35 5.38
N ILE A 200 4.97 -9.44 6.01
CA ILE A 200 4.25 -9.66 7.25
C ILE A 200 2.75 -9.66 6.92
N TYR A 201 1.98 -10.51 7.60
CA TYR A 201 0.53 -10.62 7.43
C TYR A 201 -0.20 -10.11 8.66
N VAL A 202 -1.13 -9.17 8.45
CA VAL A 202 -1.99 -8.61 9.49
C VAL A 202 -3.44 -8.81 9.07
N LEU A 203 -4.25 -9.42 9.93
CA LEU A 203 -5.69 -9.54 9.77
C LEU A 203 -6.37 -8.46 10.61
N VAL A 204 -7.14 -7.58 9.98
CA VAL A 204 -8.01 -6.63 10.68
C VAL A 204 -9.43 -7.18 10.63
N THR A 205 -10.08 -7.34 11.78
CA THR A 205 -11.46 -7.88 11.85
C THR A 205 -12.48 -6.82 12.23
N SER A 206 -12.05 -5.70 12.82
CA SER A 206 -12.92 -4.56 13.11
C SER A 206 -12.09 -3.28 13.23
N TYR A 207 -12.69 -2.14 12.88
CA TYR A 207 -12.16 -0.80 13.17
C TYR A 207 -12.87 -0.13 14.36
N ARG A 208 -13.99 -0.68 14.84
CA ARG A 208 -14.79 -0.13 15.95
C ARG A 208 -15.35 -1.27 16.82
N PRO A 209 -14.67 -1.64 17.92
CA PRO A 209 -13.31 -1.23 18.29
C PRO A 209 -12.26 -1.82 17.32
N LEU A 210 -11.09 -1.19 17.22
CA LEU A 210 -9.99 -1.69 16.39
C LEU A 210 -9.52 -3.07 16.90
N LYS A 211 -9.57 -4.08 16.03
CA LYS A 211 -9.07 -5.44 16.29
C LYS A 211 -8.16 -5.89 15.15
N CYS A 212 -6.88 -6.05 15.47
CA CYS A 212 -5.82 -6.43 14.54
C CYS A 212 -5.05 -7.64 15.07
N TYR A 213 -4.75 -8.60 14.20
CA TYR A 213 -4.01 -9.82 14.53
C TYR A 213 -2.79 -9.93 13.62
N LEU A 214 -1.61 -10.02 14.23
CA LEU A 214 -0.37 -10.30 13.53
C LEU A 214 -0.20 -11.81 13.36
N TYR A 215 -0.07 -12.29 12.13
CA TYR A 215 0.23 -13.70 11.89
C TYR A 215 1.67 -13.98 12.31
N LYS A 216 1.89 -15.11 13.01
CA LYS A 216 3.21 -15.47 13.57
C LYS A 216 4.27 -15.74 12.51
N LEU A 217 3.85 -16.12 11.31
CA LEU A 217 4.75 -16.43 10.20
C LEU A 217 4.70 -15.33 9.14
N GLY A 218 5.83 -15.14 8.48
CA GLY A 218 6.02 -14.28 7.31
C GLY A 218 7.14 -14.85 6.46
N PHE A 219 7.60 -14.09 5.47
CA PHE A 219 8.77 -14.52 4.70
C PHE A 219 9.60 -13.33 4.22
N CYS A 220 10.89 -13.59 4.02
CA CYS A 220 11.82 -12.65 3.42
C CYS A 220 11.89 -12.89 1.91
N ARG A 221 11.88 -11.82 1.11
CA ARG A 221 12.17 -11.87 -0.32
C ARG A 221 13.53 -11.26 -0.56
N PHE A 222 14.46 -12.07 -1.04
CA PHE A 222 15.83 -11.64 -1.30
C PHE A 222 15.99 -11.13 -2.72
N LEU A 223 16.84 -10.11 -2.90
CA LEU A 223 17.37 -9.81 -4.22
C LEU A 223 18.23 -10.97 -4.72
N TYR A 224 18.17 -11.21 -6.03
CA TYR A 224 18.96 -12.26 -6.65
C TYR A 224 20.47 -12.02 -6.47
N SER A 225 20.91 -10.81 -6.80
CA SER A 225 22.32 -10.40 -6.75
C SER A 225 22.69 -9.76 -5.41
N PRO A 226 23.91 -10.01 -4.89
CA PRO A 226 24.46 -9.25 -3.76
C PRO A 226 24.47 -7.75 -4.05
N VAL A 227 24.33 -6.95 -2.99
CA VAL A 227 24.51 -5.51 -3.10
C VAL A 227 26.00 -5.28 -3.37
N GLN A 228 26.32 -4.71 -4.53
CA GLN A 228 27.66 -4.21 -4.77
C GLN A 228 27.87 -3.00 -3.87
N CYS A 229 28.73 -3.14 -2.85
CA CYS A 229 29.30 -1.98 -2.18
C CYS A 229 29.96 -1.14 -3.27
N LYS A 230 29.49 0.09 -3.47
CA LYS A 230 30.32 1.08 -4.14
C LYS A 230 31.51 1.29 -3.21
N SER A 231 32.65 0.72 -3.58
CA SER A 231 33.92 1.09 -2.97
C SER A 231 34.01 2.61 -3.00
N GLN A 232 34.10 3.21 -1.81
CA GLN A 232 34.43 4.62 -1.68
C GLN A 232 35.84 4.87 -2.23
#